data_AF-A0A2U1FQX1-F1
#
_entry.id   AF-A0A2U1FQX1-F1
#
_cell.length_a   1.000
_cell.length_b   1.000
_cell.length_c   1.000
_cell.angle_alpha   90.00
_cell.angle_beta   90.00
_cell.angle_gamma   90.00
#
_symmetry.space_group_name_H-M   'P 1'
#
loop_
_entity.id
_entity.type
_entity.pdbx_description
1 polymer ?
#
loop_
_entity_poly.entity_id
_entity_poly.type
_entity_poly.pdbx_seq_one_letter_code
_entity_poly.pdbx_strand_id
1 'polypeptide(L)'
;MSSTTADPSRRSGARARRRSRPSAVPSAVIGAAIAAGLALVIGARAVDDAWLQACMIAIGASFLLLAPVVYLVELLRRSVDELTSALRTSGTGHDGLRRVAPHGESRTASSDALLHTGRDRATNHEFSATEVRTLLEGSGAERTVALAAMLGQAELVDPDAVLRSVRDAESGDEQYYALRVASRSGDALPAAVRSEILGVIEEDRRGRGLIDGDPHRRAIAEDLARRWGSAPPEGSG
;
A
#
# COMPACT_ATOMS: atom_id res chain seq x y z
N MET A 1 -13.45 18.12 -58.33
CA MET A 1 -13.96 18.81 -57.13
C MET A 1 -13.40 18.08 -55.93
N SER A 2 -12.27 18.57 -55.42
CA SER A 2 -11.49 17.95 -54.35
C SER A 2 -11.91 18.55 -53.02
N SER A 3 -12.54 17.76 -52.16
CA SER A 3 -12.90 18.19 -50.80
C SER A 3 -11.86 17.65 -49.83
N THR A 4 -11.01 18.56 -49.40
CA THR A 4 -9.98 18.37 -48.37
C THR A 4 -10.65 18.31 -46.99
N THR A 5 -10.70 17.11 -46.42
CA THR A 5 -11.17 16.87 -45.05
C THR A 5 -10.07 17.26 -44.06
N ALA A 6 -10.34 18.30 -43.26
CA ALA A 6 -9.42 18.82 -42.26
C ALA A 6 -9.34 17.89 -41.03
N ASP A 7 -8.11 17.59 -40.62
CA ASP A 7 -7.73 16.79 -39.45
C ASP A 7 -7.74 17.64 -38.16
N PRO A 8 -8.59 17.32 -37.16
CA PRO A 8 -8.69 18.08 -35.90
C PRO A 8 -7.70 17.63 -34.81
N SER A 9 -6.70 16.79 -35.09
CA SER A 9 -5.84 16.17 -34.05
C SER A 9 -4.71 17.02 -33.45
N ARG A 10 -4.61 18.33 -33.73
CA ARG A 10 -3.53 19.20 -33.23
C ARG A 10 -4.00 20.39 -32.38
N ARG A 11 -4.44 20.13 -31.14
CA ARG A 11 -4.39 21.12 -30.04
C ARG A 11 -3.85 20.41 -28.80
N SER A 12 -2.54 20.48 -28.60
CA SER A 12 -1.93 21.46 -27.68
C SER A 12 -2.52 21.38 -26.27
N GLY A 13 -1.98 20.43 -25.51
CA GLY A 13 -2.17 20.30 -24.07
C GLY A 13 -0.84 20.05 -23.40
N ALA A 14 0.18 20.84 -23.73
CA ALA A 14 1.43 20.90 -22.98
C ALA A 14 1.13 21.49 -21.59
N ARG A 15 0.52 20.69 -20.71
CA ARG A 15 0.46 20.97 -19.27
C ARG A 15 1.90 20.91 -18.78
N ALA A 16 2.52 22.08 -18.72
CA ALA A 16 3.75 22.30 -18.00
C ALA A 16 3.57 21.71 -16.59
N ARG A 17 4.16 20.53 -16.37
CA ARG A 17 4.30 19.92 -15.05
C ARG A 17 5.11 20.92 -14.24
N ARG A 18 4.42 21.81 -13.51
CA ARG A 18 4.99 22.58 -12.41
C ARG A 18 5.56 21.54 -11.45
N ARG A 19 6.85 21.23 -11.61
CA ARG A 19 7.63 20.54 -10.59
C ARG A 19 7.58 21.46 -9.38
N SER A 20 6.69 21.14 -8.44
CA SER A 20 6.68 21.71 -7.12
C SER A 20 8.08 21.52 -6.56
N ARG A 21 8.87 22.60 -6.51
CA ARG A 21 10.17 22.60 -5.87
C ARG A 21 9.93 22.12 -4.44
N PRO A 22 10.58 21.03 -3.99
CA PRO A 22 10.44 20.58 -2.61
C PRO A 22 10.79 21.78 -1.73
N SER A 23 9.90 22.10 -0.79
CA SER A 23 10.07 23.23 0.13
C SER A 23 11.37 23.05 0.91
N ALA A 24 12.41 23.80 0.54
CA ALA A 24 13.76 23.75 1.11
C ALA A 24 13.85 24.34 2.54
N VAL A 25 12.73 24.38 3.26
CA VAL A 25 12.56 25.13 4.50
C VAL A 25 13.11 24.41 5.76
N PRO A 26 13.13 23.07 5.90
CA PRO A 26 13.45 22.45 7.19
C PRO A 26 14.95 22.35 7.52
N SER A 27 15.84 22.26 6.53
CA SER A 27 17.29 22.21 6.78
C SER A 27 17.85 23.52 7.34
N ALA A 28 17.24 24.65 6.97
CA ALA A 28 17.64 25.97 7.44
C ALA A 28 17.34 26.16 8.93
N VAL A 29 16.22 25.64 9.44
CA VAL A 29 15.82 25.77 10.85
C VAL A 29 16.75 24.98 11.77
N ILE A 30 17.09 23.74 11.39
CA ILE A 30 18.00 22.88 12.16
C ILE A 30 19.41 23.48 12.14
N GLY A 31 19.88 23.94 10.97
CA GLY A 31 21.17 24.63 10.84
C GLY A 31 21.24 25.89 11.70
N ALA A 32 20.18 26.69 11.74
CA ALA A 32 20.09 27.89 12.57
C ALA A 32 20.10 27.57 14.07
N ALA A 33 19.38 26.52 14.51
CA ALA A 33 19.36 26.09 15.91
C ALA A 33 20.73 25.62 16.40
N ILE A 34 21.45 24.84 15.57
CA ILE A 34 22.81 24.39 15.88
C ILE A 34 23.77 25.58 15.94
N ALA A 35 23.70 26.49 14.96
CA ALA A 35 24.54 27.68 14.92
C ALA A 35 24.30 28.60 16.13
N ALA A 36 23.04 28.81 16.52
CA ALA A 36 22.67 29.59 17.71
C ALA A 36 23.16 28.93 19.01
N GLY A 37 22.99 27.61 19.14
CA GLY A 37 23.49 26.86 20.28
C GLY A 37 25.01 26.96 20.43
N LEU A 38 25.76 26.78 19.34
CA LEU A 38 27.21 26.94 19.31
C LEU A 38 27.64 28.37 19.64
N ALA A 39 26.97 29.37 19.06
CA ALA A 39 27.28 30.78 19.32
C ALA A 39 27.11 31.15 20.80
N LEU A 40 26.06 30.64 21.46
CA LEU A 40 25.84 30.85 22.90
C LEU A 40 26.93 30.18 23.74
N VAL A 41 27.30 28.94 23.45
CA VAL A 41 28.35 28.22 24.18
C VAL A 41 29.72 28.88 23.99
N ILE A 42 30.05 29.34 22.78
CA ILE A 42 31.32 30.03 22.49
C ILE A 42 31.33 31.42 23.13
N GLY A 43 30.25 32.19 22.98
CA GLY A 43 30.11 33.54 23.51
C GLY A 43 30.14 33.59 25.04
N ALA A 44 29.73 32.51 25.72
CA ALA A 44 29.79 32.40 27.18
C ALA A 44 31.20 32.54 27.77
N ARG A 45 32.25 32.35 26.97
CA ARG A 45 33.64 32.57 27.42
C ARG A 45 34.03 34.04 27.55
N ALA A 46 33.28 34.95 26.94
CA ALA A 46 33.53 36.39 26.97
C ALA A 46 32.75 37.12 28.08
N VAL A 47 32.02 36.38 28.92
CA VAL A 47 31.20 36.94 30.01
C VAL A 47 31.93 36.70 31.34
N ASP A 48 32.18 37.79 32.07
CA ASP A 48 32.89 37.74 33.36
C ASP A 48 31.99 37.27 34.53
N ASP A 49 30.67 37.39 34.38
CA ASP A 49 29.70 36.90 35.36
C ASP A 49 29.50 35.38 35.23
N ALA A 50 29.94 34.63 36.24
CA ALA A 50 29.90 33.17 36.26
C ALA A 50 28.47 32.60 36.19
N TRP A 51 27.48 33.29 36.78
CA TRP A 51 26.09 32.85 36.74
C TRP A 51 25.52 33.03 35.33
N LEU A 52 25.75 34.19 34.70
CA LEU A 52 25.30 34.47 33.34
C LEU A 52 25.99 33.55 32.33
N GLN A 53 27.29 33.29 32.50
CA GLN A 53 28.04 32.29 31.74
C GLN A 53 27.41 30.89 31.84
N ALA A 54 27.09 30.42 33.04
CA ALA A 54 26.44 29.13 33.25
C ALA A 54 25.06 29.05 32.58
N CYS A 55 24.25 30.11 32.68
CA CYS A 55 22.95 30.19 32.00
C CYS A 55 23.09 30.10 30.48
N MET A 56 24.03 30.81 29.86
CA MET A 56 24.22 30.76 28.41
C MET A 56 24.68 29.38 27.93
N ILE A 57 25.56 28.72 28.69
CA ILE A 57 25.99 27.34 28.37
C ILE A 57 24.79 26.38 28.45
N ALA A 58 23.97 26.47 29.49
CA ALA A 58 22.80 25.60 29.67
C ALA A 58 21.76 25.78 28.55
N ILE A 59 21.52 27.03 28.13
CA ILE A 59 20.63 27.35 27.01
C ILE A 59 21.22 26.82 25.70
N GLY A 60 22.50 27.08 25.42
CA GLY A 60 23.17 26.61 24.22
C GLY A 60 23.19 25.08 24.10
N ALA A 61 23.46 24.38 25.20
CA ALA A 61 23.43 22.92 25.26
C ALA A 61 22.01 22.36 25.00
N SER A 62 20.98 23.05 25.51
CA SER A 62 19.58 22.66 25.28
C SER A 62 19.19 22.76 23.81
N PHE A 63 19.63 23.80 23.09
CA PHE A 63 19.45 23.91 21.63
C PHE A 63 20.16 22.78 20.88
N LEU A 64 21.38 22.43 21.29
CA LEU A 64 22.15 21.34 20.66
C LEU A 64 21.53 19.96 20.89
N LEU A 65 20.93 19.72 22.07
CA LEU A 65 20.25 18.47 22.38
C LEU A 65 18.88 18.34 21.70
N LEU A 66 18.16 19.44 21.50
CA LEU A 66 16.85 19.43 20.83
C LEU A 66 16.96 19.29 19.31
N ALA A 67 18.02 19.81 18.69
CA ALA A 67 18.22 19.75 17.25
C ALA A 67 18.11 18.32 16.64
N PRO A 68 18.78 17.27 17.18
CA PRO A 68 18.64 15.92 16.65
C PRO A 68 17.24 15.32 16.85
N VAL A 69 16.55 15.68 17.94
CA VAL A 69 15.17 15.21 18.19
C VAL A 69 14.21 15.81 17.15
N VAL A 70 14.31 17.12 16.89
CA VAL A 70 13.52 17.79 15.86
C VAL A 70 13.81 17.20 14.47
N TYR A 71 15.08 16.93 14.16
CA TYR A 71 15.46 16.27 12.92
C TYR A 71 14.82 14.88 12.78
N LEU A 72 14.85 14.07 13.84
CA LEU A 72 14.25 12.73 13.83
C LEU A 72 12.73 12.78 13.64
N VAL A 73 12.04 13.70 14.32
CA VAL A 73 10.58 13.89 14.15
C VAL A 73 10.26 14.28 12.71
N GLU A 74 11.02 15.19 12.12
CA GLU A 74 10.79 15.64 10.74
C GLU A 74 11.12 14.54 9.72
N LEU A 75 12.19 13.79 9.95
CA LEU A 75 12.54 12.62 9.15
C LEU A 75 11.41 11.59 9.20
N LEU A 76 10.88 11.30 10.40
CA LEU A 76 9.74 10.40 10.58
C LEU A 76 8.50 10.91 9.85
N ARG A 77 8.16 12.21 9.98
CA ARG A 77 7.04 12.81 9.26
C ARG A 77 7.20 12.70 7.76
N ARG A 78 8.37 13.03 7.23
CA ARG A 78 8.66 12.93 5.80
C ARG A 78 8.58 11.48 5.32
N SER A 79 9.13 10.53 6.08
CA SER A 79 9.00 9.11 5.77
C SER A 79 7.54 8.67 5.80
N VAL A 80 6.74 9.15 6.76
CA VAL A 80 5.29 8.91 6.82
C VAL A 80 4.56 9.53 5.65
N ASP A 81 4.90 10.73 5.20
CA ASP A 81 4.28 11.38 4.04
C ASP A 81 4.68 10.71 2.72
N GLU A 82 5.95 10.34 2.57
CA GLU A 82 6.45 9.58 1.43
C GLU A 82 5.83 8.18 1.40
N LEU A 83 5.73 7.51 2.55
CA LEU A 83 4.97 6.27 2.70
C LEU A 83 3.51 6.52 2.35
N THR A 84 2.85 7.54 2.90
CA THR A 84 1.43 7.83 2.62
C THR A 84 1.20 8.13 1.14
N SER A 85 2.12 8.84 0.49
CA SER A 85 2.05 9.10 -0.96
C SER A 85 2.34 7.85 -1.78
N ALA A 86 3.29 7.02 -1.36
CA ALA A 86 3.57 5.72 -1.98
C ALA A 86 2.43 4.73 -1.75
N LEU A 87 1.73 4.83 -0.61
CA LEU A 87 0.54 4.08 -0.25
C LEU A 87 -0.69 4.58 -0.99
N ARG A 88 -0.71 5.85 -1.44
CA ARG A 88 -1.67 6.32 -2.44
C ARG A 88 -1.38 5.72 -3.83
N THR A 89 -0.17 5.28 -4.11
CA THR A 89 0.18 4.40 -5.25
C THR A 89 0.31 2.95 -4.75
N SER A 90 -0.81 2.42 -4.25
CA SER A 90 -0.98 1.35 -3.26
C SER A 90 -0.06 0.12 -3.33
N GLY A 91 0.44 -0.27 -4.51
CA GLY A 91 1.32 -1.43 -4.67
C GLY A 91 2.70 -1.29 -4.00
N THR A 92 3.37 -0.17 -4.24
CA THR A 92 4.75 0.04 -3.76
C THR A 92 4.85 0.17 -2.24
N GLY A 93 3.86 0.78 -1.60
CA GLY A 93 3.86 0.95 -0.14
C GLY A 93 3.54 -0.33 0.62
N HIS A 94 2.72 -1.24 0.09
CA HIS A 94 2.49 -2.55 0.71
C HIS A 94 3.76 -3.43 0.66
N ASP A 95 4.48 -3.44 -0.46
CA ASP A 95 5.78 -4.12 -0.56
C ASP A 95 6.87 -3.47 0.32
N GLY A 96 6.88 -2.15 0.40
CA GLY A 96 7.74 -1.39 1.31
C GLY A 96 7.52 -1.76 2.78
N LEU A 97 6.26 -1.83 3.21
CA LEU A 97 5.89 -2.25 4.57
C LEU A 97 6.40 -3.67 4.87
N ARG A 98 6.21 -4.61 3.94
CA ARG A 98 6.66 -6.01 4.12
C ARG A 98 8.17 -6.13 4.29
N ARG A 99 8.96 -5.28 3.63
CA ARG A 99 10.43 -5.29 3.70
C ARG A 99 10.97 -4.66 4.98
N VAL A 100 10.32 -3.60 5.48
CA VAL A 100 10.86 -2.79 6.59
C VAL A 100 10.33 -3.26 7.95
N ALA A 101 9.08 -3.73 8.01
CA ALA A 101 8.49 -4.16 9.28
C ALA A 101 8.74 -5.65 9.54
N PRO A 102 9.18 -6.03 10.76
CA PRO A 102 9.31 -7.43 11.14
C PRO A 102 7.95 -8.13 11.13
N HIS A 103 7.97 -9.46 10.97
CA HIS A 103 6.76 -10.27 11.08
C HIS A 103 6.14 -10.12 12.48
N GLY A 104 4.83 -9.87 12.54
CA GLY A 104 4.09 -9.72 13.79
C GLY A 104 2.76 -8.99 13.61
N GLU A 105 1.98 -8.94 14.68
CA GLU A 105 0.62 -8.37 14.71
C GLU A 105 0.59 -6.91 14.20
N SER A 106 1.55 -6.08 14.60
CA SER A 106 1.64 -4.69 14.15
C SER A 106 1.77 -4.54 12.63
N ARG A 107 2.58 -5.41 12.01
CA ARG A 107 2.73 -5.41 10.54
C ARG A 107 1.46 -5.90 9.86
N THR A 108 0.82 -6.94 10.39
CA THR A 108 -0.46 -7.44 9.87
C THR A 108 -1.54 -6.36 9.95
N ALA A 109 -1.70 -5.72 11.10
CA ALA A 109 -2.66 -4.62 11.28
C ALA A 109 -2.39 -3.44 10.32
N SER A 110 -1.12 -3.09 10.13
CA SER A 110 -0.73 -2.06 9.16
C SER A 110 -1.07 -2.50 7.73
N SER A 111 -0.74 -3.74 7.36
CA SER A 111 -1.06 -4.31 6.04
C SER A 111 -2.57 -4.28 5.76
N ASP A 112 -3.37 -4.73 6.73
CA ASP A 112 -4.83 -4.74 6.64
C ASP A 112 -5.40 -3.33 6.50
N ALA A 113 -4.88 -2.33 7.23
CA ALA A 113 -5.30 -0.94 7.09
C ALA A 113 -5.02 -0.40 5.67
N LEU A 114 -3.90 -0.79 5.05
CA LEU A 114 -3.56 -0.38 3.68
C LEU A 114 -4.47 -1.02 2.64
N LEU A 115 -4.73 -2.32 2.79
CA LEU A 115 -5.60 -3.06 1.87
C LEU A 115 -7.06 -2.61 2.04
N HIS A 116 -7.47 -2.27 3.26
CA HIS A 116 -8.76 -1.63 3.54
C HIS A 116 -8.87 -0.28 2.83
N THR A 117 -7.84 0.57 2.91
CA THR A 117 -7.79 1.84 2.18
C THR A 117 -7.87 1.62 0.66
N GLY A 118 -7.19 0.62 0.11
CA GLY A 118 -7.28 0.26 -1.30
C GLY A 118 -8.70 -0.13 -1.71
N ARG A 119 -9.39 -0.91 -0.88
CA ARG A 119 -10.79 -1.28 -1.07
C ARG A 119 -11.74 -0.08 -1.01
N ASP A 120 -11.56 0.82 -0.05
CA ASP A 120 -12.40 2.01 0.10
C ASP A 120 -12.28 2.93 -1.11
N ARG A 121 -11.06 3.10 -1.62
CA ARG A 121 -10.80 3.86 -2.86
C ARG A 121 -11.48 3.22 -4.07
N ALA A 122 -11.44 1.89 -4.19
CA ALA A 122 -12.16 1.20 -5.27
C ALA A 122 -13.68 1.36 -5.13
N THR A 123 -14.21 1.33 -3.90
CA THR A 123 -15.62 1.60 -3.63
C THR A 123 -16.03 3.02 -4.05
N ASN A 124 -15.11 3.98 -3.96
CA ASN A 124 -15.29 5.36 -4.43
C ASN A 124 -14.94 5.54 -5.93
N HIS A 125 -14.80 4.46 -6.71
CA HIS A 125 -14.44 4.47 -8.12
C HIS A 125 -13.11 5.18 -8.45
N GLU A 126 -12.18 5.22 -7.50
CA GLU A 126 -10.86 5.81 -7.72
C GLU A 126 -9.88 4.85 -8.44
N PHE A 127 -10.25 3.58 -8.58
CA PHE A 127 -9.50 2.61 -9.37
C PHE A 127 -10.09 2.44 -10.76
N SER A 128 -9.23 2.54 -11.78
CA SER A 128 -9.62 2.19 -13.15
C SER A 128 -9.33 0.70 -13.43
N ALA A 129 -10.07 0.09 -14.35
CA ALA A 129 -9.80 -1.27 -14.81
C ALA A 129 -8.37 -1.45 -15.37
N THR A 130 -7.85 -0.43 -16.05
CA THR A 130 -6.46 -0.42 -16.55
C THR A 130 -5.45 -0.46 -15.41
N GLU A 131 -5.66 0.34 -14.37
CA GLU A 131 -4.78 0.36 -13.19
C GLU A 131 -4.79 -0.97 -12.44
N VAL A 132 -5.98 -1.56 -12.22
CA VAL A 132 -6.08 -2.91 -11.64
C VAL A 132 -5.34 -3.92 -12.48
N ARG A 133 -5.48 -3.89 -13.81
CA ARG A 133 -4.74 -4.80 -14.71
C ARG A 133 -3.23 -4.63 -14.60
N THR A 134 -2.73 -3.39 -14.54
CA THR A 134 -1.31 -3.13 -14.32
C THR A 134 -0.82 -3.68 -12.98
N LEU A 135 -1.61 -3.55 -11.90
CA LEU A 135 -1.28 -4.13 -10.61
C LEU A 135 -1.27 -5.67 -10.63
N LEU A 136 -2.17 -6.30 -11.40
CA LEU A 136 -2.25 -7.76 -11.56
C LEU A 136 -1.05 -8.38 -12.29
N GLU A 137 -0.32 -7.58 -13.06
CA GLU A 137 0.91 -7.94 -13.76
C GLU A 137 2.16 -7.74 -12.89
N GLY A 138 2.01 -7.07 -11.73
CA GLY A 138 3.10 -6.76 -10.81
C GLY A 138 3.47 -7.88 -9.84
N SER A 139 4.21 -7.49 -8.81
CA SER A 139 4.61 -8.32 -7.66
C SER A 139 3.41 -8.87 -6.87
N GLY A 140 3.59 -9.91 -6.06
CA GLY A 140 2.53 -10.43 -5.19
C GLY A 140 1.89 -9.38 -4.27
N ALA A 141 2.66 -8.36 -3.86
CA ALA A 141 2.17 -7.21 -3.12
C ALA A 141 1.20 -6.34 -3.96
N GLU A 142 1.57 -6.02 -5.19
CA GLU A 142 0.71 -5.29 -6.14
C GLU A 142 -0.55 -6.07 -6.49
N ARG A 143 -0.43 -7.38 -6.70
CA ARG A 143 -1.60 -8.25 -6.94
C ARG A 143 -2.53 -8.32 -5.74
N THR A 144 -2.00 -8.34 -4.52
CA THR A 144 -2.83 -8.30 -3.29
C THR A 144 -3.64 -7.00 -3.20
N VAL A 145 -3.04 -5.87 -3.58
CA VAL A 145 -3.75 -4.58 -3.68
C VAL A 145 -4.83 -4.61 -4.76
N ALA A 146 -4.54 -5.18 -5.94
CA ALA A 146 -5.53 -5.35 -7.00
C ALA A 146 -6.74 -6.17 -6.53
N LEU A 147 -6.49 -7.29 -5.83
CA LEU A 147 -7.54 -8.13 -5.24
C LEU A 147 -8.36 -7.37 -4.19
N ALA A 148 -7.71 -6.53 -3.36
CA ALA A 148 -8.42 -5.66 -2.42
C ALA A 148 -9.30 -4.63 -3.14
N ALA A 149 -8.86 -4.08 -4.27
CA ALA A 149 -9.69 -3.21 -5.12
C ALA A 149 -10.90 -3.95 -5.71
N MET A 150 -10.71 -5.19 -6.19
CA MET A 150 -11.82 -6.05 -6.67
C MET A 150 -12.87 -6.33 -5.57
N LEU A 151 -12.47 -6.42 -4.30
CA LEU A 151 -13.42 -6.51 -3.18
C LEU A 151 -14.28 -5.24 -3.01
N GLY A 152 -13.76 -4.09 -3.42
CA GLY A 152 -14.47 -2.81 -3.37
C GLY A 152 -15.47 -2.66 -4.52
N GLN A 153 -15.09 -3.07 -5.73
CA GLN A 153 -15.89 -2.90 -6.94
C GLN A 153 -15.94 -4.18 -7.78
N ALA A 154 -17.13 -4.78 -7.89
CA ALA A 154 -17.34 -6.06 -8.59
C ALA A 154 -17.01 -6.00 -10.10
N GLU A 155 -17.15 -4.83 -10.73
CA GLU A 155 -16.82 -4.62 -12.15
C GLU A 155 -15.32 -4.76 -12.45
N LEU A 156 -14.46 -4.67 -11.42
CA LEU A 156 -13.02 -4.83 -11.55
C LEU A 156 -12.58 -6.30 -11.44
N VAL A 157 -13.49 -7.22 -11.11
CA VAL A 157 -13.16 -8.63 -10.90
C VAL A 157 -12.69 -9.26 -12.21
N ASP A 158 -11.47 -9.81 -12.16
CA ASP A 158 -10.87 -10.62 -13.21
C ASP A 158 -10.83 -12.09 -12.74
N PRO A 159 -11.70 -12.98 -13.28
CA PRO A 159 -11.79 -14.37 -12.83
C PRO A 159 -10.47 -15.15 -12.96
N ASP A 160 -9.72 -14.94 -14.04
CA ASP A 160 -8.47 -15.65 -14.30
C ASP A 160 -7.39 -15.20 -13.31
N ALA A 161 -7.36 -13.91 -12.99
CA ALA A 161 -6.47 -13.38 -11.96
C ALA A 161 -6.81 -13.92 -10.57
N VAL A 162 -8.09 -14.02 -10.22
CA VAL A 162 -8.53 -14.60 -8.93
C VAL A 162 -8.08 -16.06 -8.84
N LEU A 163 -8.33 -16.87 -9.86
CA LEU A 163 -7.91 -18.27 -9.91
C LEU A 163 -6.39 -18.42 -9.78
N ARG A 164 -5.63 -17.64 -10.58
CA ARG A 164 -4.17 -17.63 -10.53
C ARG A 164 -3.66 -17.28 -9.12
N SER A 165 -4.22 -16.26 -8.47
CA SER A 165 -3.81 -15.87 -7.12
C SER A 165 -4.28 -16.84 -6.01
N VAL A 166 -5.25 -17.72 -6.28
CA VAL A 166 -5.56 -18.84 -5.36
C VAL A 166 -4.55 -19.98 -5.54
N ARG A 167 -4.21 -20.31 -6.79
CA ARG A 167 -3.35 -21.45 -7.16
C ARG A 167 -1.86 -21.19 -6.93
N ASP A 168 -1.39 -20.04 -7.40
CA ASP A 168 0.04 -19.70 -7.56
C ASP A 168 0.40 -18.41 -6.79
N ALA A 169 -0.18 -18.24 -5.60
CA ALA A 169 0.06 -17.07 -4.75
C ALA A 169 1.54 -16.94 -4.35
N GLU A 170 2.10 -15.74 -4.42
CA GLU A 170 3.45 -15.46 -3.90
C GLU A 170 3.47 -15.29 -2.37
N SER A 171 2.29 -15.12 -1.76
CA SER A 171 2.18 -14.94 -0.31
C SER A 171 0.81 -15.36 0.23
N GLY A 172 0.75 -15.63 1.54
CA GLY A 172 -0.50 -15.96 2.23
C GLY A 172 -1.54 -14.83 2.16
N ASP A 173 -1.12 -13.57 2.16
CA ASP A 173 -2.01 -12.40 2.01
C ASP A 173 -2.66 -12.38 0.63
N GLU A 174 -1.89 -12.60 -0.43
CA GLU A 174 -2.39 -12.70 -1.80
C GLU A 174 -3.46 -13.82 -1.90
N GLN A 175 -3.13 -15.02 -1.40
CA GLN A 175 -4.07 -16.15 -1.42
C GLN A 175 -5.33 -15.87 -0.60
N TYR A 176 -5.18 -15.26 0.58
CA TYR A 176 -6.31 -14.87 1.43
C TYR A 176 -7.24 -13.88 0.73
N TYR A 177 -6.70 -12.82 0.13
CA TYR A 177 -7.52 -11.84 -0.59
C TYR A 177 -8.15 -12.44 -1.85
N ALA A 178 -7.47 -13.34 -2.56
CA ALA A 178 -8.04 -14.04 -3.71
C ALA A 178 -9.24 -14.92 -3.30
N LEU A 179 -9.12 -15.69 -2.21
CA LEU A 179 -10.23 -16.47 -1.64
C LEU A 179 -11.39 -15.57 -1.21
N ARG A 180 -11.12 -14.38 -0.66
CA ARG A 180 -12.17 -13.41 -0.32
C ARG A 180 -12.88 -12.86 -1.56
N VAL A 181 -12.15 -12.53 -2.62
CA VAL A 181 -12.75 -12.07 -3.88
C VAL A 181 -13.63 -13.17 -4.43
N ALA A 182 -13.12 -14.40 -4.50
CA ALA A 182 -13.87 -15.58 -4.92
C ALA A 182 -15.18 -15.75 -4.12
N SER A 183 -15.08 -15.68 -2.80
CA SER A 183 -16.22 -15.78 -1.87
C SER A 183 -17.25 -14.68 -2.07
N ARG A 184 -16.81 -13.43 -2.27
CA ARG A 184 -17.69 -12.26 -2.46
C ARG A 184 -18.35 -12.25 -3.83
N SER A 185 -17.63 -12.65 -4.87
CA SER A 185 -18.14 -12.65 -6.25
C SER A 185 -19.19 -13.74 -6.47
N GLY A 186 -19.12 -14.86 -5.73
CA GLY A 186 -20.16 -15.89 -5.76
C GLY A 186 -20.45 -16.37 -7.19
N ASP A 187 -21.71 -16.26 -7.59
CA ASP A 187 -22.18 -16.72 -8.92
C ASP A 187 -21.71 -15.84 -10.08
N ALA A 188 -21.17 -14.65 -9.80
CA ALA A 188 -20.58 -13.79 -10.83
C ALA A 188 -19.27 -14.36 -11.41
N LEU A 189 -18.60 -15.28 -10.71
CA LEU A 189 -17.48 -16.02 -11.28
C LEU A 189 -17.98 -17.14 -12.19
N PRO A 190 -17.38 -17.40 -13.36
CA PRO A 190 -17.75 -18.52 -14.21
C PRO A 190 -17.71 -19.87 -13.47
N ALA A 191 -18.66 -20.77 -13.76
CA ALA A 191 -18.75 -22.08 -13.10
C ALA A 191 -17.45 -22.91 -13.24
N ALA A 192 -16.79 -22.84 -14.41
CA ALA A 192 -15.50 -23.47 -14.64
C ALA A 192 -14.43 -22.96 -13.65
N VAL A 193 -14.32 -21.64 -13.48
CA VAL A 193 -13.38 -21.01 -12.54
C VAL A 193 -13.70 -21.43 -11.10
N ARG A 194 -14.97 -21.45 -10.69
CA ARG A 194 -15.38 -21.92 -9.35
C ARG A 194 -14.96 -23.37 -9.12
N SER A 195 -15.19 -24.25 -10.10
CA SER A 195 -14.78 -25.65 -10.04
C SER A 195 -13.26 -25.80 -9.93
N GLU A 196 -12.49 -25.00 -10.67
CA GLU A 196 -11.03 -25.01 -10.58
C GLU A 196 -10.53 -24.52 -9.21
N ILE A 197 -11.13 -23.47 -8.65
CA ILE A 197 -10.82 -23.00 -7.29
C ILE A 197 -11.09 -24.09 -6.25
N LEU A 198 -12.22 -24.81 -6.34
CA LEU A 198 -12.51 -25.94 -5.47
C LEU A 198 -11.48 -27.07 -5.62
N GLY A 199 -11.05 -27.34 -6.84
CA GLY A 199 -9.99 -28.31 -7.12
C GLY A 199 -8.67 -27.94 -6.42
N VAL A 200 -8.27 -26.65 -6.50
CA VAL A 200 -7.07 -26.14 -5.83
C VAL A 200 -7.18 -26.24 -4.30
N ILE A 201 -8.35 -25.90 -3.73
CA ILE A 201 -8.59 -26.03 -2.29
C ILE A 201 -8.43 -27.49 -1.86
N GLU A 202 -9.05 -28.42 -2.58
CA GLU A 202 -9.01 -29.84 -2.24
C GLU A 202 -7.61 -30.46 -2.43
N GLU A 203 -6.86 -30.01 -3.44
CA GLU A 203 -5.46 -30.39 -3.61
C GLU A 203 -4.58 -29.89 -2.44
N ASP A 204 -4.77 -28.64 -2.00
CA ASP A 204 -4.03 -28.07 -0.87
C ASP A 204 -4.25 -28.85 0.43
N ARG A 205 -5.50 -29.26 0.71
CA ARG A 205 -5.86 -30.11 1.86
C ARG A 205 -5.12 -31.44 1.90
N ARG A 206 -4.88 -32.04 0.73
CA ARG A 206 -4.18 -33.32 0.61
C ARG A 206 -2.66 -33.17 0.59
N GLY A 207 -2.17 -31.95 0.42
CA GLY A 207 -0.78 -31.67 0.13
C GLY A 207 -0.18 -30.62 1.04
N ARG A 208 0.06 -29.43 0.48
CA ARG A 208 0.93 -28.39 1.05
C ARG A 208 0.36 -27.74 2.31
N GLY A 209 -0.96 -27.79 2.51
CA GLY A 209 -1.62 -27.19 3.67
C GLY A 209 -1.38 -25.68 3.82
N LEU A 210 -1.24 -24.94 2.71
CA LEU A 210 -1.04 -23.48 2.77
C LEU A 210 -2.34 -22.74 3.10
N ILE A 211 -3.46 -23.21 2.56
CA ILE A 211 -4.82 -22.75 2.88
C ILE A 211 -5.21 -23.34 4.23
N ASP A 212 -5.00 -24.65 4.41
CA ASP A 212 -5.40 -25.36 5.62
C ASP A 212 -4.57 -25.01 6.85
N GLY A 213 -3.32 -24.56 6.71
CA GLY A 213 -2.45 -24.17 7.82
C GLY A 213 -2.88 -22.87 8.51
N ASP A 214 -3.75 -22.08 7.88
CA ASP A 214 -4.21 -20.79 8.39
C ASP A 214 -5.72 -20.80 8.69
N PRO A 215 -6.14 -20.50 9.93
CA PRO A 215 -7.54 -20.58 10.32
C PRO A 215 -8.48 -19.70 9.47
N HIS A 216 -8.03 -18.54 9.00
CA HIS A 216 -8.85 -17.62 8.24
C HIS A 216 -9.00 -18.07 6.79
N ARG A 217 -7.91 -18.49 6.14
CA ARG A 217 -7.98 -19.07 4.79
C ARG A 217 -8.81 -20.34 4.77
N ARG A 218 -8.61 -21.23 5.75
CA ARG A 218 -9.40 -22.47 5.92
C ARG A 218 -10.89 -22.18 6.04
N ALA A 219 -11.28 -21.23 6.89
CA ALA A 219 -12.69 -20.87 7.08
C ALA A 219 -13.35 -20.37 5.78
N ILE A 220 -12.64 -19.56 4.97
CA ILE A 220 -13.15 -19.10 3.68
C ILE A 220 -13.26 -20.26 2.69
N ALA A 221 -12.25 -21.13 2.64
CA ALA A 221 -12.22 -22.28 1.75
C ALA A 221 -13.32 -23.31 2.05
N GLU A 222 -13.58 -23.58 3.33
CA GLU A 222 -14.71 -24.41 3.78
C GLU A 222 -16.06 -23.80 3.37
N ASP A 223 -16.20 -22.48 3.52
CA ASP A 223 -17.42 -21.79 3.12
C ASP A 223 -17.66 -21.83 1.60
N LEU A 224 -16.61 -21.63 0.80
CA LEU A 224 -16.65 -21.82 -0.65
C LEU A 224 -17.05 -23.24 -1.02
N ALA A 225 -16.44 -24.25 -0.39
CA ALA A 225 -16.75 -25.65 -0.63
C ALA A 225 -18.21 -25.99 -0.30
N ARG A 226 -18.75 -25.46 0.80
CA ARG A 226 -20.17 -25.64 1.13
C ARG A 226 -21.09 -25.00 0.10
N ARG A 227 -20.85 -23.74 -0.28
CA ARG A 227 -21.72 -22.99 -1.20
C ARG A 227 -21.69 -23.56 -2.61
N TRP A 228 -20.51 -23.85 -3.13
CA TRP A 228 -20.33 -24.27 -4.52
C TRP A 228 -20.39 -25.78 -4.72
N GLY A 229 -20.01 -26.58 -3.72
CA GLY A 229 -20.12 -28.05 -3.79
C GLY A 229 -21.55 -28.57 -3.65
N SER A 230 -22.47 -27.75 -3.13
CA SER A 230 -23.89 -28.11 -3.01
C SER A 230 -24.72 -27.74 -4.24
N ALA A 231 -24.14 -27.00 -5.20
CA ALA A 231 -24.84 -26.60 -6.40
C ALA A 231 -25.03 -27.83 -7.32
N PRO A 232 -26.27 -28.17 -7.72
CA PRO A 232 -26.47 -29.21 -8.74
C PRO A 232 -25.72 -28.80 -10.01
N PRO A 233 -25.11 -29.74 -10.76
CA PRO A 233 -24.52 -29.42 -12.04
C PRO A 233 -25.59 -28.77 -12.92
N GLU A 234 -25.39 -27.49 -13.27
CA GLU A 234 -26.35 -26.76 -14.09
C GLU A 234 -26.51 -27.48 -15.43
N GLY A 235 -27.70 -28.07 -15.62
CA GLY A 235 -28.33 -28.27 -16.91
C GLY A 235 -27.51 -28.96 -18.00
N SER A 236 -27.47 -30.29 -17.94
CA SER A 236 -27.65 -31.11 -19.14
C SER A 236 -29.05 -30.82 -19.71
N GLY A 237 -29.19 -29.78 -20.52
CA GLY A 237 -30.44 -29.36 -21.16
C GLY A 237 -30.20 -28.95 -22.60
#